data_AF-A0A1S3W562-F1
#
_entry.id   AF-A0A1S3W562-F1
#
_cell.length_a   1.000
_cell.length_b   1.000
_cell.length_c   1.000
_cell.angle_alpha   90.00
_cell.angle_beta   90.00
_cell.angle_gamma   90.00
#
_symmetry.space_group_name_H-M   'P 1'
#
loop_
_entity.id
_entity.type
_entity.pdbx_description
1 polymer ?
#
loop_
_entity_poly.entity_id
_entity_poly.type
_entity_poly.pdbx_seq_one_letter_code
_entity_poly.pdbx_strand_id
1 'polypeptide(L)'
;MVGGQRTVMDPSQPDAASDDAMDEFLEKFRSQPYRGGFHEDKWEEEFEKIPLFMKTAPSEINAKENPDLACLQSIIFDEERSPEEQAKTYKDEGNDYFKGKEYKKAVVSYTEGLKKKCNNPDLNAVLYTNRAAAQYYLGNFRSALNDVTAAKKLKPCHLKAVVRGALCHLELKNFAEAVSWCDEGLQIDAKEKKLLELRAKADKLKRTEQRDIRKAKLKEKKEQNKNEALLQAIKVYFEDEDRAELYCVPPKTILLRVLQNPRYFVKALTPVFLVCVGTSPFCKNFLQGRKVHQAK
;
A
#
# COMPACT_ATOMS: atom_id res chain seq x y z
N MET A 1 -24.21 -9.52 -70.98
CA MET A 1 -23.53 -8.44 -71.72
C MET A 1 -23.44 -7.21 -70.82
N VAL A 2 -22.29 -6.99 -70.18
CA VAL A 2 -21.66 -5.66 -70.02
C VAL A 2 -20.17 -5.97 -69.90
N GLY A 3 -19.41 -5.55 -70.91
CA GLY A 3 -17.99 -5.86 -71.05
C GLY A 3 -17.13 -4.95 -70.18
N GLY A 4 -16.15 -5.54 -69.49
CA GLY A 4 -15.08 -4.81 -68.83
C GLY A 4 -14.10 -4.26 -69.86
N GLN A 5 -13.93 -2.94 -69.88
CA GLN A 5 -12.82 -2.31 -70.59
C GLN A 5 -11.53 -2.54 -69.78
N ARG A 6 -10.66 -3.39 -70.32
CA ARG A 6 -9.24 -3.43 -69.96
C ARG A 6 -8.62 -2.12 -70.42
N THR A 7 -8.20 -1.29 -69.48
CA THR A 7 -7.23 -0.22 -69.75
C THR A 7 -5.92 -0.86 -70.18
N VAL A 8 -5.52 -0.55 -71.41
CA VAL A 8 -4.27 -0.97 -72.02
C VAL A 8 -3.12 -0.26 -71.28
N MET A 9 -2.19 -1.04 -70.73
CA MET A 9 -0.93 -0.51 -70.19
C MET A 9 -0.07 0.01 -71.35
N ASP A 10 0.33 1.27 -71.24
CA ASP A 10 1.27 1.94 -72.13
C ASP A 10 2.69 1.34 -71.92
N PRO A 11 3.44 0.88 -72.95
CA PRO A 11 4.68 0.13 -72.78
C PRO A 11 5.90 0.98 -72.40
N SER A 12 5.73 2.26 -72.10
CA SER A 12 6.82 3.21 -71.83
C SER A 12 6.89 3.66 -70.36
N GLN A 13 6.73 2.73 -69.42
CA GLN A 13 7.12 2.97 -68.03
C GLN A 13 8.35 2.13 -67.68
N PRO A 14 9.48 2.75 -67.26
CA PRO A 14 10.66 2.00 -66.85
C PRO A 14 10.36 1.23 -65.56
N ASP A 15 10.78 -0.04 -65.52
CA ASP A 15 10.65 -0.91 -64.35
C ASP A 15 11.32 -0.25 -63.13
N ALA A 16 10.53 0.01 -62.09
CA ALA A 16 10.92 0.74 -60.87
C ALA A 16 11.87 -0.05 -59.93
N ALA A 17 12.65 -1.01 -60.47
CA ALA A 17 13.53 -1.90 -59.72
C ALA A 17 14.94 -2.03 -60.33
N SER A 18 15.33 -1.12 -61.23
CA SER A 18 16.72 -0.99 -61.71
C SER A 18 17.49 0.02 -60.85
N ASP A 19 18.72 -0.30 -60.45
CA ASP A 19 19.63 0.63 -59.75
C ASP A 19 19.81 1.93 -60.57
N ASP A 20 19.77 1.86 -61.90
CA ASP A 20 19.83 3.03 -62.78
C ASP A 20 18.64 3.98 -62.58
N ALA A 21 17.44 3.46 -62.29
CA ALA A 21 16.25 4.28 -62.04
C ALA A 21 16.32 4.97 -60.67
N MET A 22 16.99 4.35 -59.69
CA MET A 22 17.23 4.97 -58.39
C MET A 22 18.32 6.04 -58.50
N ASP A 23 19.37 5.80 -59.29
CA ASP A 23 20.42 6.78 -59.56
C ASP A 23 19.88 7.99 -60.34
N GLU A 24 19.02 7.78 -61.32
CA GLU A 24 18.35 8.85 -62.08
C GLU A 24 17.36 9.64 -61.20
N PHE A 25 16.74 8.98 -60.22
CA PHE A 25 15.93 9.64 -59.19
C PHE A 25 16.80 10.46 -58.22
N LEU A 26 17.93 9.92 -57.77
CA LEU A 26 18.85 10.62 -56.86
C LEU A 26 19.59 11.78 -57.54
N GLU A 27 19.89 11.69 -58.84
CA GLU A 27 20.47 12.79 -59.62
C GLU A 27 19.58 14.03 -59.67
N LYS A 28 18.25 13.85 -59.63
CA LYS A 28 17.28 14.97 -59.51
C LYS A 28 17.41 15.74 -58.20
N PHE A 29 17.96 15.12 -57.15
CA PHE A 29 18.22 15.75 -55.85
C PHE A 29 19.67 16.24 -55.68
N ARG A 30 20.65 15.66 -56.41
CA ARG A 30 22.06 16.10 -56.36
C ARG A 30 22.28 17.53 -56.88
N SER A 31 21.38 18.04 -57.71
CA SER A 31 21.52 19.32 -58.41
C SER A 31 20.68 20.47 -57.83
N GLN A 32 19.80 20.21 -56.85
CA GLN A 32 19.08 21.27 -56.17
C GLN A 32 19.92 21.77 -54.99
N PRO A 33 20.39 23.03 -54.97
CA PRO A 33 21.01 23.59 -53.78
C PRO A 33 19.99 23.48 -52.64
N TYR A 34 20.44 23.07 -51.44
CA TYR A 34 19.59 23.03 -50.26
C TYR A 34 18.94 24.41 -50.05
N ARG A 35 17.65 24.52 -50.36
CA ARG A 35 16.87 25.76 -50.24
C ARG A 35 15.82 25.56 -49.16
N GLY A 36 15.66 26.57 -48.30
CA GLY A 36 14.76 26.51 -47.15
C GLY A 36 15.38 25.88 -45.90
N GLY A 37 16.72 25.83 -45.84
CA GLY A 37 17.43 25.58 -44.58
C GLY A 37 17.23 26.69 -43.57
N PHE A 38 17.54 26.41 -42.31
CA PHE A 38 17.47 27.40 -41.25
C PHE A 38 18.32 28.63 -41.58
N HIS A 39 17.76 29.81 -41.34
CA HIS A 39 18.51 31.04 -41.51
C HIS A 39 19.54 31.18 -40.38
N GLU A 40 20.84 31.31 -40.69
CA GLU A 40 21.92 31.37 -39.68
C GLU A 40 21.72 32.46 -38.61
N ASP A 41 21.02 33.55 -38.93
CA ASP A 41 20.75 34.64 -37.99
C ASP A 41 19.48 34.42 -37.13
N LYS A 42 18.62 33.47 -37.52
CA LYS A 42 17.30 33.21 -36.89
C LYS A 42 17.03 31.74 -36.58
N TRP A 43 18.06 30.90 -36.69
CA TRP A 43 17.91 29.46 -36.58
C TRP A 43 17.32 29.05 -35.23
N GLU A 44 17.68 29.73 -34.13
CA GLU A 44 17.12 29.46 -32.81
C GLU A 44 15.59 29.69 -32.77
N GLU A 45 15.11 30.78 -33.36
CA GLU A 45 13.67 31.10 -33.44
C GLU A 45 12.92 30.10 -34.33
N GLU A 46 13.56 29.61 -35.39
CA GLU A 46 12.99 28.61 -36.29
C GLU A 46 13.00 27.21 -35.66
N PHE A 47 14.02 26.89 -34.86
CA PHE A 47 14.09 25.65 -34.08
C PHE A 47 13.06 25.63 -32.95
N GLU A 48 12.83 26.76 -32.29
CA GLU A 48 11.82 26.88 -31.24
C GLU A 48 10.38 26.67 -31.76
N LYS A 49 10.13 26.87 -33.06
CA LYS A 49 8.83 26.59 -33.70
C LYS A 49 8.61 25.10 -33.96
N ILE A 50 9.67 24.29 -33.97
CA ILE A 50 9.57 22.86 -34.22
C ILE A 50 9.15 22.17 -32.91
N PRO A 51 8.05 21.41 -32.89
CA PRO A 51 7.52 20.84 -31.65
C PRO A 51 8.52 20.00 -30.85
N LEU A 52 9.43 19.31 -31.55
CA LEU A 52 10.46 18.46 -30.94
C LEU A 52 11.55 19.25 -30.19
N PHE A 53 11.81 20.49 -30.61
CA PHE A 53 12.92 21.32 -30.10
C PHE A 53 12.45 22.59 -29.38
N MET A 54 11.14 22.75 -29.23
CA MET A 54 10.53 23.86 -28.50
C MET A 54 10.91 23.83 -27.02
N LYS A 55 11.42 24.96 -26.50
CA LYS A 55 11.80 25.08 -25.08
C LYS A 55 10.59 25.16 -24.14
N THR A 56 9.48 25.73 -24.62
CA THR A 56 8.24 25.90 -23.84
C THR A 56 7.02 25.76 -24.75
N ALA A 57 6.12 24.83 -24.43
CA ALA A 57 4.86 24.68 -25.17
C ALA A 57 3.90 25.86 -24.88
N PRO A 58 3.17 26.37 -25.90
CA PRO A 58 2.14 27.38 -25.68
C PRO A 58 1.01 26.82 -24.80
N SER A 59 0.40 27.66 -23.97
CA SER A 59 -0.72 27.25 -23.09
C SER A 59 -1.99 26.90 -23.87
N GLU A 60 -2.19 27.52 -25.04
CA GLU A 60 -3.28 27.22 -25.98
C GLU A 60 -2.69 27.06 -27.39
N ILE A 61 -3.02 25.97 -28.07
CA ILE A 61 -2.48 25.67 -29.40
C ILE A 61 -3.51 26.11 -30.45
N ASN A 62 -3.15 27.11 -31.24
CA ASN A 62 -3.94 27.57 -32.38
C ASN A 62 -3.57 26.77 -33.64
N ALA A 63 -4.52 25.99 -34.18
CA ALA A 63 -4.31 25.16 -35.36
C ALA A 63 -3.92 25.93 -36.63
N LYS A 64 -4.21 27.24 -36.71
CA LYS A 64 -3.79 28.08 -37.84
C LYS A 64 -2.36 28.58 -37.72
N GLU A 65 -1.87 28.76 -36.50
CA GLU A 65 -0.52 29.28 -36.25
C GLU A 65 0.50 28.17 -36.13
N ASN A 66 0.13 27.04 -35.53
CA ASN A 66 1.01 25.89 -35.32
C ASN A 66 0.31 24.59 -35.72
N PRO A 67 0.20 24.28 -37.03
CA PRO A 67 -0.50 23.10 -37.51
C PRO A 67 0.16 21.80 -37.02
N ASP A 68 1.48 21.76 -36.87
CA ASP A 68 2.20 20.57 -36.41
C ASP A 68 1.96 20.28 -34.91
N LEU A 69 1.96 21.31 -34.07
CA LEU A 69 1.59 21.19 -32.65
C LEU A 69 0.12 20.79 -32.50
N ALA A 70 -0.78 21.34 -33.33
CA ALA A 70 -2.19 20.97 -33.32
C ALA A 70 -2.41 19.52 -33.78
N CYS A 71 -1.65 19.07 -34.79
CA CYS A 71 -1.64 17.68 -35.23
C CYS A 71 -1.16 16.75 -34.09
N LEU A 72 -0.03 17.06 -33.45
CA LEU A 72 0.48 16.29 -32.31
C LEU A 72 -0.50 16.29 -31.13
N GLN A 73 -1.12 17.44 -30.83
CA GLN A 73 -2.15 17.53 -29.81
C GLN A 73 -3.37 16.67 -30.16
N SER A 74 -3.84 16.69 -31.41
CA SER A 74 -4.92 15.81 -31.85
C SER A 74 -4.53 14.34 -31.76
N ILE A 75 -3.27 13.97 -32.03
CA ILE A 75 -2.79 12.59 -31.89
C ILE A 75 -2.75 12.13 -30.42
N ILE A 76 -2.41 13.03 -29.49
CA ILE A 76 -2.29 12.74 -28.06
C ILE A 76 -3.66 12.77 -27.37
N PHE A 77 -4.51 13.74 -27.71
CA PHE A 77 -5.78 14.05 -27.07
C PHE A 77 -6.99 13.76 -27.94
N ASP A 78 -6.87 12.83 -28.89
CA ASP A 78 -7.99 12.43 -29.74
C ASP A 78 -9.16 11.93 -28.87
N GLU A 79 -10.15 12.79 -28.66
CA GLU A 79 -11.35 12.48 -27.88
C GLU A 79 -12.20 11.40 -28.58
N GLU A 80 -11.92 11.11 -29.85
CA GLU A 80 -12.54 10.01 -30.61
C GLU A 80 -11.97 8.62 -30.24
N ARG A 81 -10.84 8.54 -29.54
CA ARG A 81 -10.33 7.24 -29.07
C ARG A 81 -11.27 6.63 -28.06
N SER A 82 -11.52 5.33 -28.22
CA SER A 82 -12.37 4.58 -27.31
C SER A 82 -11.83 4.69 -25.86
N PRO A 83 -12.71 4.67 -24.84
CA PRO A 83 -12.26 4.67 -23.44
C PRO A 83 -11.28 3.53 -23.11
N GLU A 84 -11.34 2.42 -23.85
CA GLU A 84 -10.39 1.31 -23.75
C GLU A 84 -9.00 1.67 -24.26
N GLU A 85 -8.87 2.35 -25.39
CA GLU A 85 -7.58 2.79 -25.93
C GLU A 85 -6.95 3.84 -25.03
N GLN A 86 -7.73 4.81 -24.56
CA GLN A 86 -7.26 5.79 -23.59
C GLN A 86 -6.73 5.10 -22.31
N ALA A 87 -7.47 4.13 -21.78
CA ALA A 87 -7.04 3.34 -20.62
C ALA A 87 -5.76 2.51 -20.90
N LYS A 88 -5.56 2.02 -22.14
CA LYS A 88 -4.33 1.34 -22.55
C LYS A 88 -3.15 2.31 -22.59
N THR A 89 -3.31 3.51 -23.13
CA THR A 89 -2.26 4.54 -23.14
C THR A 89 -1.78 4.85 -21.72
N TYR A 90 -2.71 5.14 -20.80
CA TYR A 90 -2.35 5.37 -19.39
C TYR A 90 -1.72 4.16 -18.69
N LYS A 91 -2.13 2.93 -19.08
CA LYS A 91 -1.51 1.70 -18.59
C LYS A 91 -0.06 1.60 -19.08
N ASP A 92 0.23 1.97 -20.33
CA ASP A 92 1.59 1.93 -20.88
C ASP A 92 2.47 3.06 -20.31
N GLU A 93 1.96 4.29 -20.18
CA GLU A 93 2.63 5.39 -19.47
C GLU A 93 2.97 5.01 -18.01
N GLY A 94 1.99 4.44 -17.30
CA GLY A 94 2.19 3.95 -15.94
C GLY A 94 3.25 2.86 -15.86
N ASN A 95 3.35 1.98 -16.87
CA ASN A 95 4.38 0.96 -16.94
C ASN A 95 5.77 1.57 -17.14
N ASP A 96 5.88 2.63 -17.93
CA ASP A 96 7.16 3.31 -18.17
C ASP A 96 7.63 4.07 -16.92
N TYR A 97 6.74 4.79 -16.23
CA TYR A 97 7.06 5.34 -14.91
C TYR A 97 7.44 4.26 -13.89
N PHE A 98 6.78 3.10 -13.95
CA PHE A 98 7.10 1.98 -13.06
C PHE A 98 8.50 1.41 -13.33
N LYS A 99 8.88 1.25 -14.61
CA LYS A 99 10.26 0.87 -15.00
C LYS A 99 11.27 1.92 -14.54
N GLY A 100 10.93 3.20 -14.64
CA GLY A 100 11.70 4.33 -14.13
C GLY A 100 11.76 4.44 -12.61
N LYS A 101 11.09 3.53 -11.85
CA LYS A 101 10.94 3.56 -10.39
C LYS A 101 10.24 4.82 -9.86
N GLU A 102 9.56 5.56 -10.72
CA GLU A 102 8.76 6.73 -10.38
C GLU A 102 7.34 6.30 -9.94
N TYR A 103 7.28 5.54 -8.84
CA TYR A 103 6.05 4.86 -8.42
C TYR A 103 4.87 5.82 -8.16
N LYS A 104 5.13 7.05 -7.70
CA LYS A 104 4.08 8.07 -7.49
C LYS A 104 3.41 8.45 -8.82
N LYS A 105 4.19 8.70 -9.87
CA LYS A 105 3.67 9.02 -11.21
C LYS A 105 2.96 7.83 -11.84
N ALA A 106 3.49 6.61 -11.62
CA ALA A 106 2.84 5.38 -12.06
C ALA A 106 1.44 5.23 -11.44
N VAL A 107 1.29 5.47 -10.13
CA VAL A 107 -0.02 5.43 -9.45
C VAL A 107 -1.01 6.41 -10.05
N VAL A 108 -0.58 7.64 -10.35
CA VAL A 108 -1.43 8.67 -10.97
C VAL A 108 -1.89 8.19 -12.35
N SER A 109 -0.95 7.74 -13.19
CA SER A 109 -1.25 7.27 -14.55
C SER A 109 -2.23 6.11 -14.54
N TYR A 110 -2.02 5.07 -13.72
CA TYR A 110 -2.98 3.97 -13.60
C TYR A 110 -4.35 4.42 -13.07
N THR A 111 -4.38 5.44 -12.21
CA THR A 111 -5.64 5.98 -11.69
C THR A 111 -6.41 6.74 -12.77
N GLU A 112 -5.73 7.52 -13.62
CA GLU A 112 -6.35 8.14 -14.80
C GLU A 112 -6.87 7.09 -15.78
N GLY A 113 -6.11 6.01 -16.01
CA GLY A 113 -6.58 4.87 -16.82
C GLY A 113 -7.87 4.24 -16.26
N LEU A 114 -7.95 4.04 -14.94
CA LEU A 114 -9.17 3.51 -14.29
C LEU A 114 -10.35 4.50 -14.34
N LYS A 115 -10.09 5.82 -14.34
CA LYS A 115 -11.14 6.85 -14.44
C LYS A 115 -11.82 6.87 -15.80
N LYS A 116 -11.18 6.36 -16.86
CA LYS A 116 -11.80 6.23 -18.18
C LYS A 116 -12.97 5.24 -18.20
N LYS A 117 -13.17 4.44 -17.14
CA LYS A 117 -14.31 3.53 -16.97
C LYS A 117 -14.52 2.64 -18.20
N CYS A 118 -13.44 2.04 -18.70
CA CYS A 118 -13.57 1.12 -19.82
C CYS A 118 -14.38 -0.11 -19.42
N ASN A 119 -15.20 -0.64 -20.34
CA ASN A 119 -16.06 -1.82 -20.09
C ASN A 119 -15.30 -3.15 -20.16
N ASN A 120 -13.96 -3.10 -20.24
CA ASN A 120 -13.10 -4.26 -20.35
C ASN A 120 -12.59 -4.71 -18.95
N PRO A 121 -13.12 -5.81 -18.39
CA PRO A 121 -12.74 -6.26 -17.04
C PRO A 121 -11.29 -6.74 -16.96
N ASP A 122 -10.73 -7.29 -18.05
CA ASP A 122 -9.34 -7.75 -18.10
C ASP A 122 -8.37 -6.56 -18.00
N LEU A 123 -8.63 -5.50 -18.77
CA LEU A 123 -7.80 -4.29 -18.73
C LEU A 123 -7.88 -3.62 -17.35
N ASN A 124 -9.07 -3.52 -16.78
CA ASN A 124 -9.26 -2.97 -15.43
C ASN A 124 -8.54 -3.82 -14.37
N ALA A 125 -8.63 -5.16 -14.44
CA ALA A 125 -7.91 -6.04 -13.52
C ALA A 125 -6.39 -5.85 -13.60
N VAL A 126 -5.84 -5.65 -14.80
CA VAL A 126 -4.41 -5.34 -15.01
C VAL A 126 -4.05 -3.97 -14.43
N LEU A 127 -4.85 -2.93 -14.69
CA LEU A 127 -4.64 -1.58 -14.15
C LEU A 127 -4.64 -1.58 -12.62
N TYR A 128 -5.61 -2.22 -11.97
CA TYR A 128 -5.63 -2.38 -10.52
C TYR A 128 -4.39 -3.13 -10.02
N THR A 129 -3.99 -4.21 -10.70
CA THR A 129 -2.81 -5.01 -10.28
C THR A 129 -1.50 -4.24 -10.43
N ASN A 130 -1.37 -3.41 -11.47
CA ASN A 130 -0.21 -2.57 -11.69
C ASN A 130 -0.17 -1.37 -10.72
N ARG A 131 -1.33 -0.77 -10.43
CA ARG A 131 -1.44 0.25 -9.38
C ARG A 131 -1.08 -0.31 -8.01
N ALA A 132 -1.57 -1.51 -7.68
CA ALA A 132 -1.19 -2.21 -6.45
C ALA A 132 0.32 -2.44 -6.36
N ALA A 133 0.97 -2.75 -7.49
CA ALA A 133 2.42 -2.88 -7.56
C ALA A 133 3.10 -1.58 -7.14
N ALA A 134 2.72 -0.46 -7.74
CA ALA A 134 3.31 0.84 -7.46
C ALA A 134 3.04 1.27 -6.00
N GLN A 135 1.84 1.04 -5.49
CA GLN A 135 1.49 1.28 -4.09
C GLN A 135 2.30 0.42 -3.12
N TYR A 136 2.57 -0.85 -3.47
CA TYR A 136 3.41 -1.73 -2.67
C TYR A 136 4.84 -1.18 -2.52
N TYR A 137 5.45 -0.72 -3.62
CA TYR A 137 6.80 -0.13 -3.57
C TYR A 137 6.84 1.23 -2.86
N LEU A 138 5.70 1.91 -2.74
CA LEU A 138 5.56 3.11 -1.90
C LEU A 138 5.34 2.80 -0.41
N GLY A 139 5.17 1.53 -0.02
CA GLY A 139 4.86 1.13 1.35
C GLY A 139 3.37 1.24 1.72
N ASN A 140 2.50 1.56 0.76
CA ASN A 140 1.06 1.73 0.97
C ASN A 140 0.33 0.37 0.88
N PHE A 141 0.66 -0.55 1.78
CA PHE A 141 0.20 -1.94 1.70
C PHE A 141 -1.32 -2.11 1.78
N ARG A 142 -2.03 -1.26 2.54
CA ARG A 142 -3.49 -1.33 2.62
C ARG A 142 -4.17 -0.87 1.33
N SER A 143 -3.66 0.19 0.70
CA SER A 143 -4.14 0.66 -0.60
C SER A 143 -3.87 -0.38 -1.69
N ALA A 144 -2.67 -0.96 -1.69
CA ALA A 144 -2.32 -2.06 -2.59
C ALA A 144 -3.26 -3.27 -2.39
N LEU A 145 -3.62 -3.60 -1.15
CA LEU A 145 -4.54 -4.68 -0.83
C LEU A 145 -5.96 -4.43 -1.38
N ASN A 146 -6.44 -3.20 -1.29
CA ASN A 146 -7.74 -2.81 -1.87
C ASN A 146 -7.73 -2.98 -3.39
N ASP A 147 -6.65 -2.56 -4.04
CA ASP A 147 -6.48 -2.67 -5.49
C ASP A 147 -6.44 -4.13 -5.95
N VAL A 148 -5.65 -5.00 -5.31
CA VAL A 148 -5.63 -6.44 -5.68
C VAL A 148 -6.95 -7.14 -5.37
N THR A 149 -7.68 -6.70 -4.35
CA THR A 149 -9.02 -7.23 -4.06
C THR A 149 -10.02 -6.82 -5.14
N ALA A 150 -9.94 -5.59 -5.64
CA ALA A 150 -10.73 -5.14 -6.79
C ALA A 150 -10.35 -5.92 -8.06
N ALA A 151 -9.05 -6.09 -8.33
CA ALA A 151 -8.57 -6.90 -9.46
C ALA A 151 -9.06 -8.35 -9.40
N LYS A 152 -9.02 -8.97 -8.21
CA LYS A 152 -9.50 -10.34 -7.98
C LYS A 152 -11.02 -10.47 -8.17
N LYS A 153 -11.81 -9.46 -7.79
CA LYS A 153 -13.26 -9.43 -8.07
C LYS A 153 -13.55 -9.40 -9.57
N LEU A 154 -12.76 -8.66 -10.34
CA LEU A 154 -12.90 -8.60 -11.80
C LEU A 154 -12.41 -9.88 -12.48
N LYS A 155 -11.27 -10.40 -12.03
CA LYS A 155 -10.64 -11.60 -12.59
C LYS A 155 -10.12 -12.51 -11.46
N PRO A 156 -10.92 -13.46 -10.99
CA PRO A 156 -10.53 -14.37 -9.91
C PRO A 156 -9.27 -15.20 -10.22
N CYS A 157 -9.09 -15.58 -11.50
CA CYS A 157 -7.93 -16.33 -11.97
C CYS A 157 -6.68 -15.47 -12.21
N HIS A 158 -6.65 -14.20 -11.79
CA HIS A 158 -5.51 -13.33 -12.03
C HIS A 158 -4.37 -13.58 -11.03
N LEU A 159 -3.50 -14.54 -11.36
CA LEU A 159 -2.42 -15.01 -10.48
C LEU A 159 -1.51 -13.87 -9.97
N LYS A 160 -1.18 -12.87 -10.81
CA LYS A 160 -0.37 -11.72 -10.39
C LYS A 160 -1.02 -10.89 -9.28
N ALA A 161 -2.34 -10.71 -9.31
CA ALA A 161 -3.06 -10.04 -8.23
C ALA A 161 -3.03 -10.88 -6.94
N VAL A 162 -3.19 -12.19 -7.06
CA VAL A 162 -3.15 -13.12 -5.91
C VAL A 162 -1.78 -13.09 -5.22
N VAL A 163 -0.68 -13.19 -6.00
CA VAL A 163 0.70 -13.08 -5.48
C VAL A 163 0.91 -11.75 -4.76
N ARG A 164 0.44 -10.64 -5.34
CA ARG A 164 0.55 -9.32 -4.71
C ARG A 164 -0.29 -9.20 -3.44
N GLY A 165 -1.48 -9.79 -3.39
CA GLY A 165 -2.31 -9.83 -2.18
C GLY A 165 -1.65 -10.60 -1.05
N ALA A 166 -1.05 -11.76 -1.35
CA ALA A 166 -0.27 -12.52 -0.38
C ALA A 166 0.93 -11.72 0.16
N LEU A 167 1.65 -11.01 -0.72
CA LEU A 167 2.74 -10.10 -0.32
C LEU A 167 2.24 -8.98 0.61
N CYS A 168 1.14 -8.31 0.26
CA CYS A 168 0.58 -7.23 1.08
C CYS A 168 0.17 -7.73 2.47
N HIS A 169 -0.46 -8.90 2.56
CA HIS A 169 -0.81 -9.50 3.86
C HIS A 169 0.42 -9.85 4.69
N LEU A 170 1.51 -10.30 4.06
CA LEU A 170 2.76 -10.60 4.75
C LEU A 170 3.39 -9.34 5.36
N GLU A 171 3.42 -8.24 4.61
CA GLU A 171 3.93 -6.94 5.10
C GLU A 171 3.04 -6.35 6.21
N LEU A 172 1.72 -6.56 6.13
CA LEU A 172 0.76 -6.16 7.17
C LEU A 172 0.77 -7.08 8.40
N LYS A 173 1.62 -8.13 8.43
CA LYS A 173 1.68 -9.16 9.48
C LYS A 173 0.39 -9.97 9.66
N ASN A 174 -0.47 -9.97 8.65
CA ASN A 174 -1.68 -10.78 8.58
C ASN A 174 -1.34 -12.16 8.02
N PHE A 175 -0.60 -12.96 8.82
CA PHE A 175 0.00 -14.20 8.31
C PHE A 175 -1.04 -15.28 7.98
N ALA A 176 -2.19 -15.30 8.68
CA ALA A 176 -3.25 -16.27 8.40
C ALA A 176 -3.87 -16.03 7.02
N GLU A 177 -4.17 -14.77 6.71
CA GLU A 177 -4.70 -14.34 5.43
C GLU A 177 -3.67 -14.52 4.32
N ALA A 178 -2.39 -14.22 4.57
CA ALA A 178 -1.33 -14.46 3.59
C ALA A 178 -1.28 -15.94 3.14
N VAL A 179 -1.45 -16.89 4.07
CA VAL A 179 -1.53 -18.33 3.75
C VAL A 179 -2.77 -18.64 2.91
N SER A 180 -3.95 -18.12 3.29
CA SER A 180 -5.19 -18.31 2.51
C SER A 180 -5.05 -17.83 1.07
N TRP A 181 -4.49 -16.64 0.86
CA TRP A 181 -4.24 -16.10 -0.47
C TRP A 181 -3.26 -16.97 -1.27
N CYS A 182 -2.22 -17.52 -0.63
CA CYS A 182 -1.33 -18.46 -1.30
C CYS A 182 -2.02 -19.77 -1.66
N ASP A 183 -2.81 -20.34 -0.75
CA ASP A 183 -3.56 -21.58 -0.98
C ASP A 183 -4.52 -21.42 -2.16
N GLU A 184 -5.27 -20.32 -2.22
CA GLU A 184 -6.16 -20.00 -3.34
C GLU A 184 -5.40 -19.82 -4.66
N GLY A 185 -4.24 -19.16 -4.64
CA GLY A 185 -3.41 -19.01 -5.83
C GLY A 185 -2.83 -20.33 -6.32
N LEU A 186 -2.47 -21.24 -5.40
CA LEU A 186 -1.99 -22.58 -5.72
C LEU A 186 -3.09 -23.51 -6.26
N GLN A 187 -4.37 -23.21 -6.00
CA GLN A 187 -5.48 -23.88 -6.70
C GLN A 187 -5.56 -23.46 -8.17
N ILE A 188 -5.12 -22.24 -8.52
CA ILE A 188 -5.08 -21.75 -9.90
C ILE A 188 -3.83 -22.30 -10.61
N ASP A 189 -2.67 -22.18 -9.99
CA ASP A 189 -1.40 -22.73 -10.47
C ASP A 189 -0.61 -23.36 -9.33
N ALA A 190 -0.64 -24.69 -9.27
CA ALA A 190 0.04 -25.47 -8.23
C ALA A 190 1.57 -25.40 -8.29
N LYS A 191 2.15 -24.97 -9.43
CA LYS A 191 3.61 -24.92 -9.63
C LYS A 191 4.19 -23.51 -9.52
N GLU A 192 3.38 -22.52 -9.17
CA GLU A 192 3.84 -21.14 -8.99
C GLU A 192 4.82 -21.03 -7.82
N LYS A 193 6.12 -21.00 -8.15
CA LYS A 193 7.22 -20.98 -7.18
C LYS A 193 7.08 -19.84 -6.18
N LYS A 194 6.63 -18.66 -6.63
CA LYS A 194 6.55 -17.50 -5.75
C LYS A 194 5.53 -17.69 -4.63
N LEU A 195 4.40 -18.33 -4.93
CA LEU A 195 3.37 -18.61 -3.94
C LEU A 195 3.83 -19.68 -2.94
N LEU A 196 4.52 -20.72 -3.40
CA LEU A 196 5.10 -21.74 -2.51
C LEU A 196 6.07 -21.14 -1.49
N GLU A 197 6.99 -20.27 -1.95
CA GLU A 197 7.91 -19.54 -1.08
C GLU A 197 7.20 -18.63 -0.08
N LEU A 198 6.22 -17.86 -0.55
CA LEU A 198 5.45 -16.93 0.28
C LEU A 198 4.63 -17.67 1.33
N ARG A 199 4.00 -18.78 0.96
CA ARG A 199 3.24 -19.64 1.85
C ARG A 199 4.13 -20.20 2.97
N ALA A 200 5.29 -20.76 2.62
CA ALA A 200 6.24 -21.28 3.59
C ALA A 200 6.74 -20.19 4.56
N LYS A 201 7.03 -18.99 4.04
CA LYS A 201 7.41 -17.83 4.85
C LYS A 201 6.28 -17.40 5.78
N ALA A 202 5.05 -17.28 5.28
CA ALA A 202 3.88 -16.91 6.06
C ALA A 202 3.57 -17.93 7.16
N ASP A 203 3.62 -19.23 6.86
CA ASP A 203 3.44 -20.31 7.85
C ASP A 203 4.48 -20.27 8.97
N LYS A 204 5.76 -20.04 8.62
CA LYS A 204 6.84 -19.89 9.61
C LYS A 204 6.60 -18.69 10.54
N LEU A 205 6.20 -17.55 9.98
CA LEU A 205 5.92 -16.33 10.74
C LEU A 205 4.68 -16.50 11.64
N LYS A 206 3.61 -17.08 11.11
CA LYS A 206 2.39 -17.43 11.86
C LYS A 206 2.70 -18.31 13.08
N ARG A 207 3.49 -19.38 12.90
CA ARG A 207 3.90 -20.27 14.01
C ARG A 207 4.74 -19.53 15.06
N THR A 208 5.61 -18.63 14.61
CA THR A 208 6.46 -17.82 15.49
C THR A 208 5.61 -16.86 16.33
N GLU A 209 4.67 -16.15 15.70
CA GLU A 209 3.74 -15.25 16.37
C GLU A 209 2.87 -15.99 17.39
N GLN A 210 2.29 -17.13 17.02
CA GLN A 210 1.50 -17.95 17.95
C GLN A 210 2.31 -18.42 19.17
N ARG A 211 3.57 -18.81 18.94
CA ARG A 211 4.48 -19.19 20.03
C ARG A 211 4.76 -18.02 20.96
N ASP A 212 5.01 -16.84 20.41
CA ASP A 212 5.37 -15.66 21.19
C ASP A 212 4.14 -15.13 21.97
N ILE A 213 2.94 -15.17 21.38
CA ILE A 213 1.67 -14.93 22.08
C ILE A 213 1.47 -15.92 23.23
N ARG A 214 1.71 -17.22 23.01
CA ARG A 214 1.59 -18.24 24.06
C ARG A 214 2.56 -17.98 25.21
N LYS A 215 3.81 -17.63 24.91
CA LYS A 215 4.83 -17.27 25.92
C LYS A 215 4.43 -16.02 26.69
N ALA A 216 3.93 -14.99 26.02
CA ALA A 216 3.46 -13.75 26.63
C ALA A 216 2.30 -14.03 27.61
N LYS A 217 1.27 -14.77 27.17
CA LYS A 217 0.13 -15.17 28.02
C LYS A 217 0.57 -15.97 29.24
N LEU A 218 1.53 -16.89 29.09
CA LEU A 218 2.06 -17.66 30.22
C LEU A 218 2.81 -16.76 31.21
N LYS A 219 3.61 -15.82 30.72
CA LYS A 219 4.34 -14.86 31.56
C LYS A 219 3.36 -13.94 32.31
N GLU A 220 2.37 -13.41 31.62
CA GLU A 220 1.31 -12.58 32.20
C GLU A 220 0.55 -13.34 33.29
N LYS A 221 0.14 -14.60 33.03
CA LYS A 221 -0.53 -15.44 34.03
C LYS A 221 0.35 -15.71 35.25
N LYS A 222 1.65 -15.94 35.06
CA LYS A 222 2.59 -16.12 36.19
C LYS A 222 2.70 -14.84 37.03
N GLU A 223 2.76 -13.69 36.38
CA GLU A 223 2.83 -12.40 37.05
C GLU A 223 1.53 -12.10 37.80
N GLN A 224 0.39 -12.37 37.19
CA GLN A 224 -0.92 -12.24 37.80
C GLN A 224 -1.05 -13.13 39.05
N ASN A 225 -0.64 -14.41 38.96
CA ASN A 225 -0.66 -15.31 40.10
C ASN A 225 0.29 -14.86 41.23
N LYS A 226 1.47 -14.33 40.90
CA LYS A 226 2.39 -13.75 41.90
C LYS A 226 1.78 -12.53 42.58
N ASN A 227 1.18 -11.63 41.80
CA ASN A 227 0.51 -10.44 42.31
C ASN A 227 -0.67 -10.81 43.21
N GLU A 228 -1.46 -11.81 42.82
CA GLU A 228 -2.55 -12.31 43.65
C GLU A 228 -2.05 -12.94 44.95
N ALA A 229 -1.00 -13.77 44.90
CA ALA A 229 -0.38 -14.34 46.09
C ALA A 229 0.19 -13.25 47.02
N LEU A 230 0.80 -12.21 46.46
CA LEU A 230 1.31 -11.08 47.22
C LEU A 230 0.16 -10.30 47.89
N LEU A 231 -0.92 -10.01 47.17
CA LEU A 231 -2.10 -9.34 47.71
C LEU A 231 -2.79 -10.15 48.81
N GLN A 232 -2.79 -11.48 48.71
CA GLN A 232 -3.32 -12.36 49.77
C GLN A 232 -2.39 -12.41 51.00
N ALA A 233 -1.07 -12.31 50.79
CA ALA A 233 -0.09 -12.32 51.87
C ALA A 233 -0.02 -10.99 52.64
N ILE A 234 -0.29 -9.86 51.98
CA ILE A 234 -0.29 -8.54 52.60
C ILE A 234 -1.56 -8.35 53.43
N LYS A 235 -1.36 -7.97 54.69
CA LYS A 235 -2.42 -7.52 55.59
C LYS A 235 -2.20 -6.04 55.89
N VAL A 236 -3.27 -5.26 55.77
CA VAL A 236 -3.27 -3.82 56.01
C VAL A 236 -4.11 -3.54 57.24
N TYR A 237 -3.62 -2.70 58.14
CA TYR A 237 -4.31 -2.31 59.35
C TYR A 237 -4.28 -0.80 59.54
N PHE A 238 -5.24 -0.28 60.30
CA PHE A 238 -5.11 1.00 60.97
C PHE A 238 -5.39 0.82 62.47
N GLU A 239 -4.94 1.78 63.27
CA GLU A 239 -5.07 1.76 64.72
C GLU A 239 -6.12 2.79 65.17
N ASP A 240 -7.01 2.37 66.06
CA ASP A 240 -7.92 3.26 66.80
C ASP A 240 -7.19 3.70 68.09
N GLU A 241 -6.72 4.94 68.10
CA GLU A 241 -5.90 5.46 69.21
C GLU A 241 -6.66 5.55 70.53
N ASP A 242 -7.98 5.76 70.48
CA ASP A 242 -8.80 5.90 71.69
C ASP A 242 -8.96 4.56 72.41
N ARG A 243 -8.94 3.45 71.66
CA ARG A 243 -9.21 2.09 72.17
C ARG A 243 -7.99 1.18 72.19
N ALA A 244 -6.88 1.60 71.59
CA ALA A 244 -5.71 0.77 71.33
C ALA A 244 -6.06 -0.55 70.58
N GLU A 245 -7.06 -0.47 69.70
CA GLU A 245 -7.57 -1.59 68.89
C GLU A 245 -7.08 -1.48 67.43
N LEU A 246 -6.92 -2.60 66.75
CA LEU A 246 -6.51 -2.65 65.34
C LEU A 246 -7.69 -3.00 64.45
N TYR A 247 -7.76 -2.38 63.28
CA TYR A 247 -8.76 -2.68 62.26
C TYR A 247 -8.08 -3.16 60.98
N CYS A 248 -8.34 -4.40 60.59
CA CYS A 248 -7.87 -5.01 59.36
C CYS A 248 -8.68 -4.51 58.17
N VAL A 249 -8.00 -4.02 57.15
CA VAL A 249 -8.57 -3.48 55.91
C VAL A 249 -8.22 -4.41 54.75
N PRO A 250 -9.20 -4.87 53.95
CA PRO A 250 -8.91 -5.62 52.73
C PRO A 250 -8.09 -4.75 51.75
N PRO A 251 -6.97 -5.26 51.17
CA PRO A 251 -6.11 -4.48 50.28
C PRO A 251 -6.81 -3.95 49.02
N LYS A 252 -7.96 -4.52 48.64
CA LYS A 252 -8.79 -4.09 47.50
C LYS A 252 -9.76 -2.94 47.84
N THR A 253 -9.81 -2.51 49.11
CA THR A 253 -10.72 -1.45 49.55
C THR A 253 -10.20 -0.09 49.08
N ILE A 254 -11.10 0.74 48.54
CA ILE A 254 -10.76 2.11 48.16
C ILE A 254 -10.42 2.95 49.40
N LEU A 255 -9.37 3.77 49.31
CA LEU A 255 -8.91 4.61 50.42
C LEU A 255 -10.05 5.46 51.01
N LEU A 256 -10.89 6.05 50.14
CA LEU A 256 -12.02 6.87 50.56
C LEU A 256 -12.96 6.16 51.55
N ARG A 257 -13.27 4.87 51.33
CA ARG A 257 -14.13 4.12 52.26
C ARG A 257 -13.48 3.94 53.62
N VAL A 258 -12.17 3.76 53.65
CA VAL A 258 -11.43 3.58 54.90
C VAL A 258 -11.39 4.88 55.69
N LEU A 259 -11.19 6.02 55.01
CA LEU A 259 -11.20 7.35 55.64
C LEU A 259 -12.58 7.78 56.15
N GLN A 260 -13.66 7.24 55.57
CA GLN A 260 -15.02 7.45 56.04
C GLN A 260 -15.38 6.61 57.27
N ASN A 261 -14.50 5.69 57.69
CA ASN A 261 -14.75 4.87 58.87
C ASN A 261 -14.68 5.75 60.13
N PRO A 262 -15.68 5.74 61.02
CA PRO A 262 -15.74 6.60 62.20
C PRO A 262 -14.63 6.33 63.22
N ARG A 263 -13.89 5.22 63.08
CA ARG A 263 -12.76 4.83 63.93
C ARG A 263 -11.40 5.16 63.30
N TYR A 264 -11.38 5.71 62.09
CA TYR A 264 -10.14 6.08 61.42
C TYR A 264 -9.82 7.56 61.66
N PHE A 265 -8.57 7.83 62.07
CA PHE A 265 -8.09 9.19 62.28
C PHE A 265 -6.89 9.50 61.38
N VAL A 266 -6.95 10.65 60.69
CA VAL A 266 -5.85 11.14 59.83
C VAL A 266 -4.83 11.86 60.70
N LYS A 267 -3.55 11.47 60.62
CA LYS A 267 -2.47 12.04 61.44
C LYS A 267 -1.70 13.08 60.64
N ALA A 268 -1.67 14.32 61.09
CA ALA A 268 -0.93 15.40 60.42
C ALA A 268 -1.23 15.47 58.91
N LEU A 269 -2.52 15.44 58.53
CA LEU A 269 -3.00 15.42 57.15
C LEU A 269 -2.58 14.19 56.32
N THR A 270 -1.99 13.18 56.95
CA THR A 270 -1.49 11.97 56.30
C THR A 270 -2.24 10.73 56.83
N PRO A 271 -2.92 9.97 55.95
CA PRO A 271 -3.51 8.70 56.36
C PRO A 271 -2.41 7.67 56.60
N VAL A 272 -2.39 7.09 57.80
CA VAL A 272 -1.40 6.09 58.21
C VAL A 272 -2.02 4.70 58.18
N PHE A 273 -1.26 3.76 57.62
CA PHE A 273 -1.59 2.33 57.62
C PHE A 273 -0.38 1.52 58.04
N LEU A 274 -0.65 0.43 58.74
CA LEU A 274 0.33 -0.60 59.06
C LEU A 274 0.19 -1.72 58.02
N VAL A 275 1.24 -1.92 57.24
CA VAL A 275 1.27 -2.98 56.22
C VAL A 275 2.24 -4.05 56.68
N CYS A 276 1.76 -5.29 56.79
CA CYS A 276 2.61 -6.40 57.19
C CYS A 276 2.28 -7.68 56.42
N VAL A 277 3.28 -8.53 56.26
CA VAL A 277 3.12 -9.84 55.62
C VAL A 277 2.51 -10.78 56.66
N GLY A 278 1.30 -11.27 56.42
CA GLY A 278 0.50 -12.02 57.39
C GLY A 278 1.15 -13.32 57.90
N THR A 279 2.03 -13.93 57.09
CA THR A 279 2.79 -15.12 57.47
C THR A 279 4.08 -14.82 58.22
N SER A 280 4.54 -13.56 58.26
CA SER A 280 5.79 -13.19 58.90
C SER A 280 5.73 -13.36 60.43
N PRO A 281 6.85 -13.78 61.08
CA PRO A 281 6.93 -13.85 62.54
C PRO A 281 6.62 -12.51 63.22
N PHE A 282 7.07 -11.40 62.61
CA PHE A 282 6.76 -10.05 63.09
C PHE A 282 5.25 -9.80 63.17
N CYS A 283 4.50 -10.08 62.09
CA CYS A 283 3.05 -9.88 62.09
C CYS A 283 2.36 -10.71 63.18
N LYS A 284 2.77 -11.97 63.36
CA LYS A 284 2.20 -12.84 64.40
C LYS A 284 2.47 -12.29 65.81
N ASN A 285 3.70 -11.87 66.09
CA ASN A 285 4.09 -11.32 67.39
C ASN A 285 3.44 -9.96 67.64
N PHE A 286 3.35 -9.11 66.62
CA PHE A 286 2.74 -7.78 66.73
C PHE A 286 1.23 -7.84 67.06
N LEU A 287 0.52 -8.81 66.49
CA LEU A 287 -0.91 -9.01 66.75
C LEU A 287 -1.18 -9.76 68.06
N GLN A 288 -0.16 -10.37 68.67
CA GLN A 288 -0.32 -11.14 69.90
C GLN A 288 -0.77 -10.22 71.05
N GLY A 289 -1.93 -10.52 71.63
CA GLY A 289 -2.52 -9.72 72.73
C GLY A 289 -3.27 -8.46 72.29
N ARG A 290 -3.33 -8.13 70.99
CA ARG A 290 -4.13 -7.01 70.47
C ARG A 290 -5.50 -7.47 70.00
N LYS A 291 -6.54 -6.66 70.22
CA LYS A 291 -7.86 -6.87 69.62
C LYS A 291 -7.86 -6.38 68.18
N VAL A 292 -8.23 -7.27 67.26
CA VAL A 292 -8.27 -6.99 65.82
C VAL A 292 -9.70 -7.13 65.32
N HIS A 293 -10.24 -6.05 64.76
CA HIS A 293 -11.54 -5.99 64.12
C HIS A 293 -11.39 -5.99 62.60
N GLN A 294 -12.45 -6.34 61.88
CA GLN A 294 -12.47 -6.22 60.43
C GLN A 294 -13.19 -4.92 60.07
N ALA A 295 -12.50 -4.02 59.35
CA ALA A 295 -13.11 -2.80 58.85
C ALA A 295 -14.14 -3.16 57.77
N LYS A 296 -15.37 -2.69 57.95
CA LYS A 296 -16.47 -2.81 56.97
C LYS A 296 -16.42 -1.64 55.99
#